data_AF-A0A511M9Z5-F1
#
_entry.id   AF-A0A511M9Z5-F1
#
_cell.length_a   1.000
_cell.length_b   1.000
_cell.length_c   1.000
_cell.angle_alpha   90.00
_cell.angle_beta   90.00
_cell.angle_gamma   90.00
#
_symmetry.space_group_name_H-M   'P 1'
#
loop_
_entity.id
_entity.type
_entity.pdbx_description
1 polymer ?
#
loop_
_entity_poly.entity_id
_entity_poly.type
_entity_poly.pdbx_seq_one_letter_code
_entity_poly.pdbx_strand_id
1 'polypeptide(L)' 'MSAVSRRNWFDIEPVDAMNIELPQPDIDGPVNESGEPCPWPWEPQQLVGAPLGQYHCPYCGAMVMAGMRHLDYRDAAGN' A
#
# COMPACT_ATOMS: atom_id res chain seq x y z
N MET A 1 16.95 6.10 22.79
CA MET A 1 16.13 5.20 21.95
C MET A 1 15.59 6.05 20.82
N SER A 2 16.26 6.04 19.66
CA SER A 2 15.84 6.87 18.53
C SER A 2 14.51 6.33 18.02
N ALA A 3 13.47 7.17 18.03
CA ALA A 3 12.21 6.84 17.39
C ALA A 3 12.51 6.52 15.92
N VAL A 4 12.27 5.27 15.52
CA VAL A 4 12.29 4.89 14.10
C VAL A 4 11.22 5.75 13.44
N SER A 5 11.65 6.77 12.70
CA SER A 5 10.76 7.62 11.93
C SER A 5 10.16 6.76 10.81
N ARG A 6 9.07 6.06 11.10
CA ARG A 6 8.39 5.23 10.11
C ARG A 6 7.90 6.15 9.00
N ARG A 7 8.32 5.89 7.77
CA ARG A 7 7.83 6.63 6.61
C ARG A 7 6.42 6.15 6.31
N ASN A 8 5.52 7.09 6.07
CA ASN A 8 4.19 6.74 5.60
C ASN A 8 4.36 6.16 4.20
N TRP A 9 3.69 5.05 3.93
CA TRP A 9 3.66 4.44 2.62
C TRP A 9 3.22 5.44 1.54
N PHE A 10 2.27 6.33 1.82
CA PHE A 10 1.84 7.36 0.87
C PHE A 10 2.96 8.30 0.35
N ASP A 11 4.08 8.40 1.07
CA ASP A 11 5.21 9.26 0.70
C ASP A 11 6.24 8.54 -0.19
N ILE A 12 6.03 7.26 -0.49
CA ILE A 12 6.94 6.45 -1.31
C ILE A 12 6.43 6.49 -2.74
N GLU A 13 7.26 6.97 -3.67
CA GLU A 13 6.91 6.95 -5.08
C GLU A 13 6.88 5.51 -5.61
N PRO A 14 5.98 5.17 -6.55
CA PRO A 14 5.87 3.82 -7.07
C PRO A 14 7.16 3.27 -7.70
N VAL A 15 8.03 4.17 -8.20
CA VAL A 15 9.36 3.83 -8.74
C VAL A 15 10.34 3.42 -7.64
N ASP A 16 10.29 4.08 -6.48
CA ASP A 16 11.14 3.75 -5.33
C ASP A 16 10.69 2.42 -4.70
N ALA A 17 9.38 2.18 -4.71
CA ALA A 17 8.79 0.97 -4.19
C ALA A 17 9.26 -0.31 -4.91
N MET A 18 9.61 -0.25 -6.20
CA MET A 18 10.15 -1.42 -6.92
C MET A 18 11.44 -1.99 -6.31
N ASN A 19 12.17 -1.18 -5.55
CA ASN A 19 13.45 -1.55 -4.95
C ASN A 19 13.35 -1.89 -3.45
N ILE A 20 12.12 -2.03 -2.91
CA ILE A 20 11.88 -2.32 -1.50
C ILE A 20 11.66 -3.82 -1.31
N GLU A 21 12.54 -4.51 -0.58
CA GLU A 21 12.32 -5.91 -0.18
C GLU A 21 11.49 -5.96 1.10
N LEU A 22 10.46 -6.82 1.16
CA LEU A 22 9.57 -6.99 2.31
C LEU A 22 9.98 -8.17 3.22
N PRO A 23 9.63 -8.16 4.52
CA PRO A 23 8.94 -7.08 5.25
C PRO A 23 9.90 -5.98 5.69
N GLN A 24 9.46 -4.71 5.60
CA GLN A 24 10.25 -3.55 6.04
C GLN A 24 9.68 -2.98 7.34
N PRO A 25 10.44 -2.97 8.45
CA PRO A 25 9.95 -2.48 9.75
C PRO A 25 9.78 -0.95 9.79
N ASP A 26 10.39 -0.24 8.84
CA ASP A 26 10.48 1.22 8.82
C ASP A 26 9.39 1.88 7.94
N ILE A 27 8.53 1.09 7.30
CA ILE A 27 7.45 1.56 6.43
C ILE A 27 6.13 1.10 7.03
N ASP A 28 5.24 2.04 7.29
CA ASP A 28 3.89 1.73 7.75
C ASP A 28 2.97 1.56 6.54
N GLY A 29 2.63 0.32 6.15
CA GLY A 29 1.74 0.01 5.03
C GLY A 29 0.25 0.02 5.43
N PRO A 30 -0.69 0.07 4.46
CA PRO A 30 -2.12 0.02 4.75
C PRO A 30 -2.53 -1.35 5.26
N VAL A 31 -3.68 -1.42 5.94
CA VAL A 31 -4.24 -2.69 6.39
C VAL A 31 -5.42 -3.11 5.52
N ASN A 32 -5.67 -4.42 5.47
CA ASN A 32 -6.88 -4.98 4.89
C ASN A 32 -8.08 -4.86 5.85
N GLU A 33 -9.25 -5.33 5.42
CA GLU A 33 -10.49 -5.34 6.20
C GLU A 33 -10.41 -6.12 7.53
N SER A 34 -9.47 -7.06 7.65
CA SER A 34 -9.17 -7.81 8.88
C SER A 34 -8.20 -7.08 9.82
N GLY A 35 -7.70 -5.91 9.43
CA GLY A 35 -6.67 -5.16 10.16
C GLY A 35 -5.25 -5.71 9.99
N GLU A 36 -5.04 -6.65 9.07
CA GLU A 36 -3.72 -7.20 8.79
C GLU A 36 -2.96 -6.28 7.83
N PRO A 37 -1.66 -6.01 8.08
CA PRO A 37 -0.86 -5.16 7.21
C PRO A 37 -0.73 -5.79 5.82
N CYS A 38 -1.05 -5.01 4.80
CA CYS A 38 -0.80 -5.37 3.42
C CYS A 38 0.71 -5.46 3.20
N PRO A 39 1.23 -6.55 2.62
CA PRO A 39 2.65 -6.64 2.29
C PRO A 39 3.04 -5.55 1.29
N TRP A 40 2.13 -5.14 0.39
CA TRP A 40 2.50 -4.33 -0.77
C TRP A 40 1.38 -3.41 -1.29
N PRO A 41 1.42 -2.12 -0.98
CA PRO A 41 0.38 -1.18 -1.40
C PRO A 41 0.64 -0.37 -2.68
N TRP A 42 1.71 -0.64 -3.42
CA TRP A 42 2.19 0.25 -4.52
C TRP A 42 1.85 -0.20 -5.93
N GLU A 43 1.71 -1.51 -6.19
CA GLU A 43 1.41 -2.02 -7.53
C GLU A 43 0.22 -1.32 -8.21
N PRO A 44 -0.88 -0.99 -7.50
CA PRO A 44 -1.98 -0.23 -8.12
C PRO A 44 -1.55 1.12 -8.65
N GLN A 45 -0.69 1.80 -7.90
CA GLN A 45 -0.19 3.12 -8.24
C GLN A 45 0.81 3.08 -9.40
N GLN A 46 1.42 1.92 -9.68
CA GLN A 46 2.26 1.74 -10.86
C GLN A 46 1.44 1.69 -12.16
N LEU A 47 0.13 1.43 -12.07
CA LEU A 47 -0.78 1.36 -13.22
C LEU A 47 -1.35 2.75 -13.60
N VAL A 48 -0.76 3.84 -13.14
CA VAL A 48 -1.17 5.20 -13.55
C VAL A 48 -1.07 5.33 -15.08
N GLY A 49 -2.15 5.79 -15.70
CA GLY A 49 -2.26 5.94 -17.16
C GLY A 49 -2.74 4.68 -17.90
N ALA A 50 -2.84 3.53 -17.23
CA ALA A 50 -3.55 2.37 -17.75
C ALA A 50 -5.07 2.64 -17.79
N PRO A 51 -5.85 1.89 -18.60
CA PRO A 51 -7.30 1.95 -18.53
C PRO A 51 -7.82 1.70 -17.11
N LEU A 52 -8.81 2.49 -16.68
CA LEU A 52 -9.49 2.31 -15.41
C LEU A 52 -10.02 0.88 -15.29
N GLY A 53 -9.69 0.21 -14.19
CA GLY A 53 -10.08 -1.16 -13.94
C GLY A 53 -9.95 -1.56 -12.47
N GLN A 54 -10.79 -2.49 -12.06
CA GLN A 54 -10.68 -3.20 -10.79
C GLN A 54 -9.80 -4.42 -10.98
N TYR A 55 -8.91 -4.69 -10.05
CA TYR A 55 -8.07 -5.88 -10.10
C TYR A 55 -7.72 -6.36 -8.69
N HIS A 56 -7.25 -7.60 -8.62
CA HIS A 56 -6.90 -8.25 -7.36
C HIS A 56 -5.45 -7.94 -7.01
N CYS A 57 -5.21 -7.36 -5.84
CA CYS A 57 -3.86 -7.18 -5.30
C CYS A 57 -3.23 -8.57 -5.10
N PRO A 58 -2.12 -8.91 -5.78
CA PRO A 58 -1.51 -10.24 -5.68
C PRO A 58 -0.86 -10.51 -4.32
N TYR A 59 -0.72 -9.48 -3.47
CA TYR A 59 -0.08 -9.60 -2.17
C TYR A 59 -1.06 -9.85 -1.02
N CYS A 60 -2.13 -9.04 -0.92
CA CYS A 60 -3.11 -9.18 0.17
C CYS A 60 -4.50 -9.67 -0.29
N GLY A 61 -4.72 -9.78 -1.60
CA GLY A 61 -5.98 -10.23 -2.19
C GLY A 61 -7.13 -9.23 -2.19
N ALA A 62 -6.90 -7.99 -1.75
CA ALA A 62 -7.93 -6.96 -1.80
C ALA A 62 -8.22 -6.56 -3.26
N MET A 63 -9.49 -6.22 -3.52
CA MET A 63 -9.88 -5.59 -4.78
C MET A 63 -9.49 -4.11 -4.76
N VAL A 64 -8.72 -3.70 -5.75
CA VAL A 64 -8.12 -2.37 -5.86
C VAL A 64 -8.35 -1.79 -7.24
N MET A 65 -8.14 -0.48 -7.37
CA MET A 65 -8.33 0.24 -8.62
C MET A 65 -6.99 0.62 -9.23
N ALA A 66 -6.82 0.38 -10.53
CA ALA A 66 -5.63 0.76 -11.27
C ALA A 66 -5.37 2.26 -11.18
N GLY A 67 -4.12 2.63 -10.92
CA GLY A 67 -3.65 4.00 -10.78
C GLY A 67 -4.01 4.67 -9.45
N MET A 68 -4.71 3.98 -8.54
CA MET A 68 -5.10 4.54 -7.25
C MET A 68 -4.35 3.86 -6.10
N ARG A 69 -4.18 4.56 -4.98
CA ARG A 69 -3.56 4.00 -3.78
C ARG A 69 -4.39 2.83 -3.24
N HIS A 70 -3.72 1.84 -2.65
CA HIS A 70 -4.41 0.72 -1.98
C HIS A 70 -5.33 1.26 -0.88
N LEU A 71 -6.52 0.68 -0.70
CA LEU A 71 -7.39 1.11 0.39
C LEU A 71 -6.73 0.79 1.73
N ASP A 72 -6.75 1.77 2.64
CA ASP A 72 -6.33 1.59 4.02
C ASP A 72 -7.57 1.51 4.91
N TYR A 73 -7.84 0.30 5.41
CA TYR A 73 -9.01 0.08 6.24
C TYR A 73 -8.84 0.60 7.68
N ARG A 74 -7.65 1.12 8.06
CA ARG A 74 -7.49 1.90 9.29
C ARG A 74 -8.32 3.18 9.25
N ASP A 75 -8.35 3.85 8.09
CA ASP A 75 -9.05 5.12 7.91
C ASP A 75 -10.57 4.91 7.73
N ALA A 76 -10.98 3.77 7.18
CA ALA A 76 -12.40 3.42 6.99
C ALA A 76 -13.12 3.04 8.29
N ALA A 77 -12.38 2.65 9.34
CA ALA A 77 -12.94 2.23 10.63
C ALA A 77 -13.46 3.40 11.49
N GLY A 78 -13.34 4.65 11.03
CA GLY A 78 -13.87 5.82 11.72
C GLY A 78 -13.04 6.20 12.94
N ASN A 79 -12.20 7.22 12.76
CA ASN A 79 -11.77 8.10 13.85
C ASN A 79 -12.04 9.54 13.42
#